data_AF-A0A8P4PWQ1-F1
#
_entry.id   AF-A0A8P4PWQ1-F1
#
_cell.length_a   1.000
_cell.length_b   1.000
_cell.length_c   1.000
_cell.angle_alpha   90.00
_cell.angle_beta   90.00
_cell.angle_gamma   90.00
#
_symmetry.space_group_name_H-M   'P 1'
#
loop_
_entity.id
_entity.type
_entity.pdbx_description
1 polymer ?
#
loop_
_entity_poly.entity_id
_entity_poly.type
_entity_poly.pdbx_seq_one_letter_code
_entity_poly.pdbx_strand_id
1 'polypeptide(L)'
;MVKPIEQKLTHLYTFTHRYWACLLSIVGWTAKEMWEKKSGILQYEINKRLALRRTGVGLLFWVITGLDFVVCVLQVFNDPIHGHMELHPLLVKIIDTPQFQRLRSIRQLGGTYFVYPGASHNRFEHSIGVAHLAGQLGQALKTKQPGLNITDRDILCVQIAGLCHDLGHGPFSHLYDGMFIPKARPGNKWKHETASLAMFDHLVKCNKLEDVMKQYGLNLSEDLDFIKEMIDRDNDKDQEWLHKGRPKDKSFLYEIVSNKTNGIDVDKFDYFARDCYHLGVQINFDYHRFLKFARVCEVDGWKHICVRDKEEDNMTEMFHTRLCLHRRAYQHKVTKIIETMITDAFLKADKHIKIEGTGKKTFRLSTAIDDMEAYTKLTDAVFEKILNCAFDAPQELRDARDILRRIINRDLYRFLGETRFEDPTEVCTNVFVGLYCITLSTIKMDYGMKREDPIDHLYFYTKHDTTRAFNRKRCQVSRIRPMCFSEQLVGFVCKKTDDRNPQADVDNFQQWCRAKDFPEYQVIFISRLKINLSFWKMDIKTENKQTLPGTHWFMIENDLNII
;
A
#
# COMPACT_ATOMS: atom_id res chain seq x y z
N MET A 1 -12.46 20.36 72.24
CA MET A 1 -11.65 19.13 72.27
C MET A 1 -10.58 19.24 71.21
N VAL A 2 -9.38 19.68 71.59
CA VAL A 2 -8.19 19.69 70.75
C VAL A 2 -7.16 18.81 71.47
N LYS A 3 -6.48 17.97 70.67
CA LYS A 3 -5.53 16.88 70.98
C LYS A 3 -6.18 15.50 71.17
N PRO A 4 -5.63 14.42 70.54
CA PRO A 4 -4.23 14.24 70.15
C PRO A 4 -3.99 13.73 68.70
N ILE A 5 -3.40 14.55 67.83
CA ILE A 5 -2.81 14.12 66.53
C ILE A 5 -1.26 14.11 66.59
N GLU A 6 -0.65 14.67 67.64
CA GLU A 6 0.81 14.79 67.75
C GLU A 6 1.54 13.48 68.10
N GLN A 7 0.87 12.42 68.56
CA GLN A 7 1.55 11.15 68.91
C GLN A 7 1.65 10.14 67.75
N LYS A 8 0.92 10.31 66.65
CA LYS A 8 1.00 9.40 65.48
C LYS A 8 2.06 9.80 64.45
N LEU A 9 2.49 11.07 64.44
CA LEU A 9 3.52 11.55 63.51
C LEU A 9 4.95 11.22 63.98
N THR A 10 5.19 11.10 65.28
CA THR A 10 6.52 10.79 65.83
C THR A 10 6.94 9.33 65.59
N HIS A 11 5.97 8.41 65.52
CA HIS A 11 6.22 6.99 65.21
C HIS A 11 6.51 6.73 63.73
N LEU A 12 5.96 7.53 62.81
CA LEU A 12 6.27 7.42 61.38
C LEU A 12 7.66 8.00 61.05
N TYR A 13 8.07 9.06 61.75
CA TYR A 13 9.37 9.72 61.55
C TYR A 13 10.56 8.89 62.07
N THR A 14 10.35 8.08 63.11
CA THR A 14 11.39 7.19 63.65
C THR A 14 11.53 5.89 62.86
N PHE A 15 10.49 5.46 62.13
CA PHE A 15 10.55 4.26 61.28
C PHE A 15 11.28 4.52 59.96
N THR A 16 11.09 5.70 59.36
CA THR A 16 11.76 6.11 58.11
C THR A 16 13.26 6.38 58.31
N HIS A 17 13.67 6.91 59.47
CA HIS A 17 15.08 7.18 59.75
C HIS A 17 15.93 5.92 59.99
N ARG A 18 15.35 4.85 60.58
CA ARG A 18 16.06 3.57 60.78
C ARG A 18 16.22 2.78 59.48
N TYR A 19 15.26 2.90 58.55
CA TYR A 19 15.36 2.26 57.23
C TYR A 19 16.40 2.93 56.32
N TRP A 20 16.53 4.26 56.41
CA TRP A 20 17.56 5.01 55.68
C TRP A 20 18.97 4.76 56.22
N ALA A 21 19.14 4.64 57.54
CA ALA A 21 20.43 4.32 58.15
C ALA A 21 20.95 2.92 57.77
N CYS A 22 20.04 1.95 57.58
CA CYS A 22 20.39 0.57 57.21
C CYS A 22 20.73 0.41 55.71
N LEU A 23 20.19 1.28 54.85
CA LEU A 23 20.50 1.32 53.41
C LEU A 23 21.83 2.03 53.12
N LEU A 24 22.20 3.03 53.94
CA LEU A 24 23.47 3.75 53.81
C LEU A 24 24.69 2.93 54.28
N SER A 25 24.51 1.88 55.08
CA SER A 25 25.60 0.99 55.49
C SER A 25 25.93 -0.12 54.47
N ILE A 26 25.09 -0.32 53.44
CA ILE A 26 25.27 -1.40 52.45
C ILE A 26 25.98 -0.91 51.17
N VAL A 27 26.02 0.40 50.93
CA VAL A 27 26.62 0.99 49.72
C VAL A 27 27.53 2.13 50.14
N GLY A 28 28.76 1.80 50.56
CA GLY A 28 29.74 2.74 51.10
C GLY A 28 30.29 3.72 50.07
N TRP A 29 29.50 4.70 49.65
CA TRP A 29 29.89 5.79 48.75
C TRP A 29 29.40 7.11 49.34
N THR A 30 30.26 8.13 49.36
CA THR A 30 29.93 9.44 49.94
C THR A 30 29.24 10.33 48.89
N ALA A 31 28.32 11.19 49.33
CA ALA A 31 27.51 12.08 48.49
C ALA A 31 28.33 13.01 47.56
N LYS A 32 29.65 13.10 47.76
CA LYS A 32 30.58 13.90 46.95
C LYS A 32 31.00 13.19 45.65
N GLU A 33 30.92 11.86 45.57
CA GLU A 33 31.35 11.07 44.40
C GLU A 33 30.27 10.91 43.32
N MET A 34 28.99 11.13 43.67
CA MET A 34 27.87 11.07 42.72
C MET A 34 27.76 12.30 41.80
N TRP A 35 28.39 13.43 42.15
CA TRP A 35 28.29 14.66 41.35
C TRP A 35 29.23 14.63 40.11
N GLU A 36 30.31 13.83 40.13
CA GLU A 36 31.38 13.93 39.11
C GLU A 36 31.42 12.83 38.03
N LYS A 37 30.41 11.95 37.90
CA LYS A 37 30.35 10.97 36.79
C LYS A 37 29.05 11.03 35.99
N LYS A 38 29.02 11.88 34.95
CA LYS A 38 27.99 11.89 33.90
C LYS A 38 28.20 10.74 32.90
N SER A 39 27.78 9.54 33.26
CA SER A 39 27.57 8.41 32.33
C SER A 39 26.96 7.22 33.07
N GLY A 40 25.70 7.32 33.49
CA GLY A 40 25.01 6.23 34.19
C GLY A 40 23.49 6.35 34.37
N ILE A 41 22.87 7.43 33.87
CA ILE A 41 21.45 7.72 34.12
C ILE A 41 20.52 6.75 33.35
N LEU A 42 20.97 6.16 32.24
CA LEU A 42 20.15 5.21 31.48
C LEU A 42 20.04 3.84 32.14
N GLN A 43 21.10 3.34 32.79
CA GLN A 43 21.11 2.02 33.43
C GLN A 43 20.34 2.03 34.76
N TYR A 44 20.34 3.14 35.49
CA TYR A 44 19.58 3.31 36.73
C TYR A 44 18.07 3.31 36.48
N GLU A 45 17.59 4.00 35.44
CA GLU A 45 16.17 4.01 35.08
C GLU A 45 15.67 2.68 34.50
N ILE A 46 16.52 1.95 33.76
CA ILE A 46 16.17 0.59 33.29
C ILE A 46 16.03 -0.38 34.47
N ASN A 47 16.93 -0.32 35.46
CA ASN A 47 16.86 -1.16 36.65
C ASN A 47 15.67 -0.81 37.56
N LYS A 48 15.31 0.48 37.65
CA LYS A 48 14.12 0.95 38.37
C LYS A 48 12.82 0.46 37.71
N ARG A 49 12.76 0.48 36.37
CA ARG A 49 11.63 -0.05 35.57
C ARG A 49 11.48 -1.56 35.66
N LEU A 50 12.57 -2.32 35.81
CA LEU A 50 12.54 -3.77 36.02
C LEU A 50 12.16 -4.16 37.46
N ALA A 51 12.57 -3.38 38.46
CA ALA A 51 12.19 -3.62 39.87
C ALA A 51 10.69 -3.38 40.13
N LEU A 52 10.09 -2.37 39.47
CA LEU A 52 8.65 -2.06 39.54
C LEU A 52 7.75 -3.13 38.88
N ARG A 53 8.29 -4.04 38.07
CA ARG A 53 7.54 -5.19 37.50
C ARG A 53 7.39 -6.37 38.46
N ARG A 54 8.15 -6.42 39.57
CA ARG A 54 8.17 -7.59 40.48
C ARG A 54 7.43 -7.42 41.80
N THR A 55 6.98 -6.23 42.14
CA THR A 55 6.22 -5.99 43.37
C THR A 55 4.98 -5.19 42.99
N GLY A 56 3.79 -5.78 43.11
CA GLY A 56 2.52 -5.18 42.71
C GLY A 56 2.09 -4.00 43.59
N VAL A 57 2.94 -2.99 43.73
CA VAL A 57 2.75 -1.78 44.57
C VAL A 57 3.02 -0.54 43.71
N GLY A 58 2.29 -0.43 42.60
CA GLY A 58 2.40 0.70 41.66
C GLY A 58 1.26 1.72 41.78
N LEU A 59 0.36 1.61 42.77
CA LEU A 59 -0.90 2.36 42.76
C LEU A 59 -0.99 3.56 43.73
N LEU A 60 0.04 3.88 44.52
CA LEU A 60 -0.09 4.91 45.58
C LEU A 60 0.83 6.13 45.48
N PHE A 61 1.68 6.25 44.45
CA PHE A 61 2.69 7.33 44.41
C PHE A 61 2.42 8.47 43.42
N TRP A 62 1.24 8.53 42.80
CA TRP A 62 0.96 9.47 41.69
C TRP A 62 -0.18 10.46 41.97
N VAL A 63 -0.15 11.15 43.12
CA VAL A 63 -1.11 12.24 43.41
C VAL A 63 -0.44 13.57 43.79
N ILE A 64 0.89 13.69 43.76
CA ILE A 64 1.56 14.94 44.19
C ILE A 64 2.63 15.38 43.20
N THR A 65 2.19 15.79 42.00
CA THR A 65 2.75 16.88 41.20
C THR A 65 1.80 17.12 40.02
N GLY A 66 1.26 18.33 39.89
CA GLY A 66 0.39 18.73 38.77
C GLY A 66 1.14 18.89 37.44
N LEU A 67 1.93 17.89 37.07
CA LEU A 67 2.57 17.75 35.77
C LEU A 67 1.80 16.66 35.03
N ASP A 68 1.01 17.04 34.03
CA ASP A 68 0.38 16.11 33.08
C ASP A 68 1.49 15.41 32.27
N PHE A 69 2.08 14.36 32.84
CA PHE A 69 2.95 13.45 32.10
C PHE A 69 2.07 12.59 31.21
N VAL A 70 2.03 12.93 29.91
CA VAL A 70 1.46 12.03 28.89
C VAL A 70 2.34 10.78 28.84
N VAL A 71 1.88 9.69 29.44
CA VAL A 71 2.57 8.40 29.35
C VAL A 71 2.43 7.89 27.90
N CYS A 72 3.52 7.96 27.15
CA CYS A 72 3.59 7.49 25.77
C CYS A 72 3.81 5.97 25.76
N VAL A 73 2.72 5.20 25.75
CA VAL A 73 2.79 3.73 25.62
C VAL A 73 2.69 3.38 24.14
N LEU A 74 3.79 2.95 23.54
CA LEU A 74 3.81 2.46 22.16
C LEU A 74 2.94 1.20 22.05
N GLN A 75 2.15 1.12 20.97
CA GLN A 75 1.40 -0.10 20.65
C GLN A 75 2.20 -0.95 19.68
N VAL A 76 2.23 -2.26 19.95
CA VAL A 76 2.92 -3.24 19.10
C VAL A 76 1.88 -3.92 18.19
N PHE A 77 2.14 -3.90 16.90
CA PHE A 77 1.40 -4.66 15.88
C PHE A 77 2.28 -5.81 15.39
N ASN A 78 1.70 -7.00 15.22
CA ASN A 78 2.38 -8.11 14.57
C ASN A 78 1.92 -8.18 13.12
N ASP A 79 2.84 -7.94 12.20
CA ASP A 79 2.60 -7.95 10.76
C ASP A 79 3.44 -9.08 10.11
N PRO A 80 2.87 -9.84 9.16
CA PRO A 80 3.57 -10.97 8.55
C PRO A 80 4.80 -10.57 7.71
N ILE A 81 4.89 -9.31 7.27
CA ILE A 81 5.98 -8.81 6.43
C ILE A 81 7.09 -8.20 7.29
N HIS A 82 6.71 -7.37 8.27
CA HIS A 82 7.66 -6.57 9.05
C HIS A 82 7.88 -7.10 10.48
N GLY A 83 7.15 -8.14 10.89
CA GLY A 83 7.21 -8.67 12.24
C GLY A 83 6.57 -7.72 13.26
N HIS A 84 7.27 -7.48 14.38
CA HIS A 84 6.73 -6.65 15.45
C HIS A 84 7.03 -5.18 15.18
N MET A 85 6.00 -4.41 14.87
CA MET A 85 6.07 -2.98 14.59
C MET A 85 5.59 -2.17 15.79
N GLU A 86 6.41 -1.22 16.24
CA GLU A 86 6.02 -0.25 17.26
C GLU A 86 5.46 1.01 16.60
N LEU A 87 4.24 1.41 16.99
CA LEU A 87 3.60 2.63 16.50
C LEU A 87 3.37 3.63 17.63
N HIS A 88 3.62 4.90 17.31
CA HIS A 88 3.38 6.03 18.19
C HIS A 88 1.89 6.15 18.56
N PRO A 89 1.51 6.52 19.80
CA PRO A 89 0.10 6.62 20.21
C PRO A 89 -0.75 7.52 19.33
N LEU A 90 -0.18 8.61 18.79
CA LEU A 90 -0.89 9.45 17.82
C LEU A 90 -1.28 8.69 16.54
N LEU A 91 -0.40 7.82 16.03
CA LEU A 91 -0.72 6.96 14.88
C LEU A 91 -1.85 5.99 15.25
N VAL A 92 -1.82 5.40 16.45
CA VAL A 92 -2.90 4.54 16.95
C VAL A 92 -4.23 5.29 17.00
N LYS A 93 -4.24 6.53 17.48
CA LYS A 93 -5.45 7.38 17.50
C LYS A 93 -6.00 7.65 16.10
N ILE A 94 -5.15 7.79 15.09
CA ILE A 94 -5.55 7.91 13.68
C ILE A 94 -6.08 6.58 13.15
N ILE A 95 -5.39 5.47 13.47
CA ILE A 95 -5.78 4.11 13.08
C ILE A 95 -7.18 3.78 13.61
N ASP A 96 -7.47 4.13 14.86
CA ASP A 96 -8.73 3.84 15.56
C ASP A 96 -9.87 4.82 15.20
N THR A 97 -9.92 5.25 13.93
CA THR A 97 -11.00 6.07 13.38
C THR A 97 -11.80 5.32 12.32
N PRO A 98 -13.11 5.60 12.13
CA PRO A 98 -13.90 4.98 11.06
C PRO A 98 -13.27 5.15 9.67
N GLN A 99 -12.70 6.33 9.41
CA GLN A 99 -12.07 6.70 8.15
C GLN A 99 -10.87 5.81 7.81
N PHE A 100 -10.05 5.45 8.81
CA PHE A 100 -8.92 4.54 8.63
C PHE A 100 -9.33 3.07 8.68
N GLN A 101 -10.17 2.68 9.64
CA GLN A 101 -10.66 1.29 9.79
C GLN A 101 -11.41 0.80 8.54
N ARG A 102 -12.03 1.71 7.78
CA ARG A 102 -12.60 1.46 6.46
C ARG A 102 -11.65 0.69 5.53
N LEU A 103 -10.36 0.97 5.57
CA LEU A 103 -9.36 0.34 4.69
C LEU A 103 -9.27 -1.18 4.89
N ARG A 104 -9.80 -1.74 5.99
CA ARG A 104 -9.91 -3.20 6.20
C ARG A 104 -10.87 -3.88 5.23
N SER A 105 -11.73 -3.09 4.59
CA SER A 105 -12.76 -3.57 3.66
C SER A 105 -12.48 -3.13 2.22
N ILE A 106 -11.23 -2.84 1.90
CA ILE A 106 -10.79 -2.46 0.55
C ILE A 106 -9.57 -3.28 0.19
N ARG A 107 -9.75 -4.24 -0.72
CA ARG A 107 -8.68 -5.14 -1.16
C ARG A 107 -7.59 -4.35 -1.87
N GLN A 108 -6.33 -4.63 -1.51
CA GLN A 108 -5.14 -3.98 -2.09
C GLN A 108 -5.15 -4.16 -3.62
N LEU A 109 -5.35 -5.41 -4.07
CA LEU A 109 -5.25 -5.79 -5.48
C LEU A 109 -6.61 -5.96 -6.16
N GLY A 110 -7.69 -5.45 -5.57
CA GLY A 110 -9.03 -5.42 -6.16
C GLY A 110 -9.46 -6.77 -6.74
N GLY A 111 -9.72 -6.82 -8.04
CA GLY A 111 -10.20 -8.01 -8.74
C GLY A 111 -9.19 -9.16 -8.80
N THR A 112 -7.92 -8.90 -8.48
CA THR A 112 -6.83 -9.91 -8.53
C THR A 112 -7.10 -11.08 -7.60
N TYR A 113 -7.81 -10.85 -6.48
CA TYR A 113 -8.22 -11.91 -5.55
C TYR A 113 -8.99 -13.06 -6.22
N PHE A 114 -9.78 -12.77 -7.27
CA PHE A 114 -10.51 -13.80 -8.01
C PHE A 114 -9.63 -14.63 -8.96
N VAL A 115 -8.34 -14.33 -9.05
CA VAL A 115 -7.34 -15.07 -9.82
C VAL A 115 -6.28 -15.65 -8.89
N TYR A 116 -5.80 -14.84 -7.94
CA TYR A 116 -4.82 -15.20 -6.92
C TYR A 116 -5.53 -15.23 -5.56
N PRO A 117 -5.96 -16.42 -5.09
CA PRO A 117 -6.73 -16.52 -3.85
C PRO A 117 -5.94 -16.07 -2.61
N GLY A 118 -4.61 -16.08 -2.66
CA GLY A 118 -3.75 -15.54 -1.60
C GLY A 118 -3.73 -14.02 -1.52
N ALA A 119 -4.13 -13.29 -2.57
CA ALA A 119 -4.24 -11.83 -2.61
C ALA A 119 -5.47 -11.32 -1.84
N SER A 120 -5.61 -11.75 -0.60
CA SER A 120 -6.73 -11.45 0.30
C SER A 120 -6.52 -10.20 1.15
N HIS A 121 -5.32 -9.61 1.10
CA HIS A 121 -4.94 -8.45 1.90
C HIS A 121 -5.62 -7.16 1.42
N ASN A 122 -5.71 -6.22 2.36
CA ASN A 122 -6.40 -4.95 2.23
C ASN A 122 -5.43 -3.78 2.39
N ARG A 123 -5.89 -2.59 2.01
CA ARG A 123 -5.15 -1.34 2.13
C ARG A 123 -4.74 -1.03 3.58
N PHE A 124 -5.50 -1.53 4.56
CA PHE A 124 -5.25 -1.26 5.99
C PHE A 124 -3.85 -1.70 6.46
N GLU A 125 -3.51 -2.97 6.29
CA GLU A 125 -2.21 -3.52 6.72
C GLU A 125 -1.06 -2.95 5.89
N HIS A 126 -1.29 -2.65 4.61
CA HIS A 126 -0.35 -1.95 3.76
C HIS A 126 -0.03 -0.54 4.29
N SER A 127 -1.06 0.28 4.57
CA SER A 127 -0.86 1.64 5.11
C SER A 127 -0.10 1.64 6.44
N ILE A 128 -0.31 0.64 7.31
CA ILE A 128 0.46 0.49 8.55
C ILE A 128 1.92 0.14 8.25
N GLY A 129 2.19 -0.76 7.31
CA GLY A 129 3.55 -1.11 6.90
C GLY A 129 4.30 0.07 6.27
N VAL A 130 3.62 0.88 5.44
CA VAL A 130 4.19 2.11 4.89
C VAL A 130 4.54 3.11 5.99
N ALA A 131 3.66 3.32 6.99
CA ALA A 131 3.96 4.17 8.14
C ALA A 131 5.19 3.67 8.93
N HIS A 132 5.32 2.35 9.10
CA HIS A 132 6.47 1.73 9.75
C HIS A 132 7.77 2.00 8.96
N LEU A 133 7.79 1.72 7.67
CA LEU A 133 8.97 1.92 6.82
C LEU A 133 9.34 3.40 6.67
N ALA A 134 8.35 4.30 6.59
CA ALA A 134 8.57 5.74 6.57
C ALA A 134 9.30 6.21 7.85
N GLY A 135 8.86 5.71 9.01
CA GLY A 135 9.53 5.95 10.30
C GLY A 135 10.94 5.37 10.35
N GLN A 136 11.14 4.13 9.86
CA GLN A 136 12.47 3.51 9.81
C GLN A 136 13.45 4.29 8.93
N LEU A 137 13.03 4.75 7.75
CA LEU A 137 13.87 5.56 6.87
C LEU A 137 14.20 6.91 7.51
N GLY A 138 13.20 7.63 8.03
CA GLY A 138 13.41 8.89 8.74
C GLY A 138 14.38 8.76 9.91
N GLN A 139 14.22 7.70 10.72
CA GLN A 139 15.11 7.42 11.84
C GLN A 139 16.52 7.02 11.39
N ALA A 140 16.65 6.22 10.33
CA ALA A 140 17.94 5.85 9.78
C ALA A 140 18.73 7.07 9.28
N LEU A 141 18.06 8.00 8.58
CA LEU A 141 18.66 9.25 8.13
C LEU A 141 19.06 10.14 9.33
N LYS A 142 18.17 10.29 10.32
CA LYS A 142 18.41 11.06 11.55
C LYS A 142 19.65 10.56 12.29
N THR A 143 19.75 9.25 12.49
CA THR A 143 20.87 8.62 13.22
C THR A 143 22.18 8.75 12.44
N LYS A 144 22.17 8.54 11.12
CA LYS A 144 23.39 8.55 10.31
C LYS A 144 23.93 9.95 10.03
N GLN A 145 23.06 10.96 10.00
CA GLN A 145 23.41 12.33 9.67
C GLN A 145 22.72 13.32 10.63
N PRO A 146 23.22 13.45 11.87
CA PRO A 146 22.64 14.37 12.86
C PRO A 146 22.55 15.83 12.37
N GLY A 147 23.47 16.25 11.49
CA GLY A 147 23.46 17.60 10.87
C GLY A 147 22.28 17.88 9.94
N LEU A 148 21.42 16.90 9.65
CA LEU A 148 20.17 17.11 8.92
C LEU A 148 19.07 17.73 9.79
N ASN A 149 19.26 17.80 11.12
CA ASN A 149 18.29 18.37 12.07
C ASN A 149 16.88 17.78 11.93
N ILE A 150 16.80 16.47 11.68
CA ILE A 150 15.53 15.73 11.65
C ILE A 150 15.03 15.59 13.08
N THR A 151 13.88 16.18 13.37
CA THR A 151 13.24 16.15 14.69
C THR A 151 12.33 14.92 14.81
N ASP A 152 11.97 14.53 16.04
CA ASP A 152 10.95 13.47 16.23
C ASP A 152 9.58 13.89 15.69
N ARG A 153 9.29 15.20 15.69
CA ARG A 153 8.13 15.79 15.06
C ARG A 153 8.12 15.58 13.54
N ASP A 154 9.26 15.74 12.87
CA ASP A 154 9.37 15.46 11.43
C ASP A 154 9.10 13.98 11.13
N ILE A 155 9.69 13.08 11.91
CA ILE A 155 9.49 11.63 11.77
C ILE A 155 8.01 11.30 11.97
N LEU A 156 7.37 11.87 12.99
CA LEU A 156 5.96 11.62 13.25
C LEU A 156 5.07 12.11 12.09
N CYS A 157 5.35 13.29 11.51
CA CYS A 157 4.65 13.75 10.31
C CYS A 157 4.86 12.83 9.10
N VAL A 158 6.09 12.36 8.88
CA VAL A 158 6.42 11.40 7.81
C VAL A 158 5.67 10.08 8.01
N GLN A 159 5.58 9.57 9.24
CA GLN A 159 4.79 8.39 9.57
C GLN A 159 3.29 8.60 9.35
N ILE A 160 2.75 9.78 9.71
CA ILE A 160 1.33 10.11 9.48
C ILE A 160 1.04 10.18 7.97
N ALA A 161 1.91 10.79 7.17
CA ALA A 161 1.75 10.81 5.72
C ALA A 161 1.80 9.39 5.13
N GLY A 162 2.78 8.56 5.55
CA GLY A 162 2.85 7.17 5.14
C GLY A 162 1.60 6.36 5.54
N LEU A 163 1.06 6.61 6.72
CA LEU A 163 -0.18 5.99 7.19
C LEU A 163 -1.39 6.43 6.34
N CYS A 164 -1.47 7.71 5.98
CA CYS A 164 -2.68 8.30 5.40
C CYS A 164 -2.67 8.39 3.88
N HIS A 165 -1.58 8.03 3.19
CA HIS A 165 -1.44 8.23 1.74
C HIS A 165 -2.52 7.52 0.90
N ASP A 166 -3.07 6.42 1.43
CA ASP A 166 -4.01 5.54 0.76
C ASP A 166 -5.48 5.64 1.23
N LEU A 167 -5.78 6.61 2.11
CA LEU A 167 -7.13 6.82 2.65
C LEU A 167 -8.21 7.03 1.57
N GLY A 168 -7.82 7.56 0.43
CA GLY A 168 -8.68 7.93 -0.69
C GLY A 168 -9.03 6.80 -1.64
N HIS A 169 -8.53 5.58 -1.45
CA HIS A 169 -8.90 4.46 -2.31
C HIS A 169 -10.39 4.10 -2.18
N GLY A 170 -11.02 3.79 -3.31
CA GLY A 170 -12.40 3.32 -3.38
C GLY A 170 -12.53 1.80 -3.41
N PRO A 171 -13.76 1.27 -3.55
CA PRO A 171 -14.01 -0.16 -3.67
C PRO A 171 -13.17 -0.80 -4.80
N PHE A 172 -12.46 -1.88 -4.48
CA PHE A 172 -11.53 -2.58 -5.36
C PHE A 172 -10.34 -1.72 -5.82
N SER A 173 -9.90 -0.77 -5.00
CA SER A 173 -8.70 0.04 -5.20
C SER A 173 -8.66 0.71 -6.58
N HIS A 174 -7.71 0.33 -7.46
CA HIS A 174 -7.49 0.96 -8.76
C HIS A 174 -8.62 0.76 -9.78
N LEU A 175 -9.54 -0.18 -9.52
CA LEU A 175 -10.76 -0.31 -10.31
C LEU A 175 -11.60 0.97 -10.20
N TYR A 176 -11.68 1.55 -9.01
CA TYR A 176 -12.62 2.62 -8.73
C TYR A 176 -12.24 3.94 -9.42
N ASP A 177 -11.03 4.44 -9.21
CA ASP A 177 -10.46 5.63 -9.85
C ASP A 177 -10.08 5.37 -11.31
N GLY A 178 -9.55 4.19 -11.65
CA GLY A 178 -9.04 3.87 -12.97
C GLY A 178 -10.10 3.42 -14.00
N MET A 179 -11.24 2.87 -13.56
CA MET A 179 -12.25 2.31 -14.47
C MET A 179 -13.67 2.82 -14.20
N PHE A 180 -14.14 2.81 -12.95
CA PHE A 180 -15.52 3.15 -12.62
C PHE A 180 -15.79 4.65 -12.70
N ILE A 181 -15.07 5.49 -11.95
CA ILE A 181 -15.27 6.94 -11.93
C ILE A 181 -15.15 7.58 -13.33
N PRO A 182 -14.14 7.26 -14.16
CA PRO A 182 -14.03 7.81 -15.51
C PRO A 182 -15.24 7.51 -16.40
N LYS A 183 -15.87 6.34 -16.22
CA LYS A 183 -17.08 5.95 -16.97
C LYS A 183 -18.35 6.55 -16.36
N ALA A 184 -18.46 6.59 -15.04
CA ALA A 184 -19.64 7.09 -14.33
C ALA A 184 -19.74 8.62 -14.33
N ARG A 185 -18.59 9.32 -14.32
CA ARG A 185 -18.49 10.78 -14.33
C ARG A 185 -17.43 11.24 -15.35
N PRO A 186 -17.71 11.11 -16.66
CA PRO A 186 -16.78 11.54 -17.71
C PRO A 186 -16.37 13.00 -17.55
N GLY A 187 -15.08 13.29 -17.72
CA GLY A 187 -14.52 14.64 -17.58
C GLY A 187 -14.11 15.03 -16.15
N ASN A 188 -14.49 14.25 -15.13
CA ASN A 188 -13.99 14.46 -13.77
C ASN A 188 -12.55 13.93 -13.65
N LYS A 189 -11.60 14.79 -13.27
CA LYS A 189 -10.18 14.44 -13.03
C LYS A 189 -9.94 14.05 -11.58
N TRP A 190 -10.75 13.13 -11.07
CA TRP A 190 -10.61 12.63 -9.71
C TRP A 190 -9.53 11.55 -9.62
N LYS A 191 -8.77 11.56 -8.52
CA LYS A 191 -7.76 10.55 -8.21
C LYS A 191 -7.84 10.16 -6.73
N HIS A 192 -7.33 8.99 -6.40
CA HIS A 192 -7.31 8.52 -5.02
C HIS A 192 -6.40 9.39 -4.15
N GLU A 193 -5.30 9.95 -4.67
CA GLU A 193 -4.39 10.81 -3.90
C GLU A 193 -5.11 12.08 -3.42
N THR A 194 -5.85 12.76 -4.30
CA THR A 194 -6.67 13.93 -3.94
C THR A 194 -7.76 13.57 -2.93
N ALA A 195 -8.33 12.36 -3.04
CA ALA A 195 -9.29 11.86 -2.05
C ALA A 195 -8.65 11.51 -0.71
N SER A 196 -7.39 11.07 -0.68
CA SER A 196 -6.63 10.83 0.55
C SER A 196 -6.45 12.12 1.33
N LEU A 197 -6.18 13.24 0.64
CA LEU A 197 -6.13 14.57 1.27
C LEU A 197 -7.48 14.95 1.90
N ALA A 198 -8.57 14.82 1.14
CA ALA A 198 -9.91 15.15 1.61
C ALA A 198 -10.36 14.25 2.77
N MET A 199 -10.05 12.95 2.70
CA MET A 199 -10.35 11.98 3.75
C MET A 199 -9.50 12.24 5.00
N PHE A 200 -8.23 12.63 4.84
CA PHE A 200 -7.37 13.02 5.97
C PHE A 200 -7.94 14.24 6.70
N ASP A 201 -8.35 15.29 5.97
CA ASP A 201 -9.00 16.46 6.57
C ASP A 201 -10.29 16.10 7.31
N HIS A 202 -11.12 15.25 6.71
CA HIS A 202 -12.34 14.75 7.33
C HIS A 202 -12.05 13.93 8.59
N LEU A 203 -11.05 13.03 8.53
CA LEU A 203 -10.60 12.20 9.64
C LEU A 203 -10.14 13.07 10.81
N VAL A 204 -9.27 14.05 10.58
CA VAL A 204 -8.75 14.93 11.64
C VAL A 204 -9.90 15.70 12.30
N LYS A 205 -10.75 16.34 11.50
CA LYS A 205 -11.85 17.19 11.99
C LYS A 205 -12.93 16.41 12.72
N CYS A 206 -13.40 15.28 12.17
CA CYS A 206 -14.51 14.53 12.77
C CYS A 206 -14.12 13.85 14.09
N ASN A 207 -12.85 13.49 14.24
CA ASN A 207 -12.34 12.81 15.43
C ASN A 207 -11.67 13.79 16.42
N LYS A 208 -11.72 15.10 16.16
CA LYS A 208 -11.12 16.17 17.01
C LYS A 208 -9.65 15.90 17.32
N LEU A 209 -8.90 15.45 16.32
CA LEU A 209 -7.50 15.04 16.50
C LEU A 209 -6.55 16.24 16.58
N GLU A 210 -7.01 17.45 16.25
CA GLU A 210 -6.20 18.67 16.28
C GLU A 210 -5.56 18.89 17.66
N ASP A 211 -6.34 18.74 18.73
CA ASP A 211 -5.84 18.96 20.10
C ASP A 211 -4.90 17.82 20.54
N VAL A 212 -5.16 16.60 20.09
CA VAL A 212 -4.29 15.43 20.36
C VAL A 212 -2.95 15.59 19.62
N MET A 213 -2.98 16.03 18.36
CA MET A 213 -1.78 16.32 17.57
C MET A 213 -0.92 17.40 18.26
N LYS A 214 -1.54 18.49 18.75
CA LYS A 214 -0.84 19.52 19.54
C LYS A 214 -0.25 18.96 20.84
N GLN A 215 -1.00 18.12 21.54
CA GLN A 215 -0.54 17.47 22.78
C GLN A 215 0.72 16.62 22.55
N TYR A 216 0.85 15.99 21.39
CA TYR A 216 2.04 15.25 20.97
C TYR A 216 3.12 16.11 20.28
N GLY A 217 2.99 17.44 20.33
CA GLY A 217 4.03 18.37 19.90
C GLY A 217 4.00 18.75 18.42
N LEU A 218 2.92 18.45 17.68
CA LEU A 218 2.75 18.96 16.32
C LEU A 218 2.32 20.44 16.37
N ASN A 219 2.83 21.23 15.43
CA ASN A 219 2.30 22.56 15.11
C ASN A 219 1.49 22.46 13.81
N LEU A 220 0.17 22.54 13.98
CA LEU A 220 -0.81 22.28 12.92
C LEU A 220 -0.72 23.24 11.73
N SER A 221 -0.20 24.45 11.92
CA SER A 221 -0.13 25.44 10.84
C SER A 221 0.82 25.00 9.71
N GLU A 222 1.85 24.22 10.05
CA GLU A 222 2.85 23.74 9.09
C GLU A 222 2.84 22.21 8.94
N ASP A 223 2.48 21.46 9.98
CA ASP A 223 2.50 19.99 9.91
C ASP A 223 1.38 19.41 9.06
N LEU A 224 0.20 20.01 9.06
CA LEU A 224 -0.89 19.54 8.21
C LEU A 224 -0.57 19.74 6.74
N ASP A 225 0.00 20.90 6.39
CA ASP A 225 0.50 21.18 5.04
C ASP A 225 1.61 20.20 4.68
N PHE A 226 2.58 19.97 5.57
CA PHE A 226 3.67 19.03 5.32
C PHE A 226 3.19 17.60 5.07
N ILE A 227 2.25 17.10 5.88
CA ILE A 227 1.67 15.76 5.72
C ILE A 227 0.97 15.63 4.37
N LYS A 228 0.14 16.62 4.01
CA LYS A 228 -0.62 16.61 2.75
C LYS A 228 0.30 16.68 1.53
N GLU A 229 1.29 17.58 1.56
CA GLU A 229 2.27 17.75 0.48
C GLU A 229 3.11 16.48 0.24
N MET A 230 3.30 15.61 1.24
CA MET A 230 3.95 14.30 1.08
C MET A 230 3.04 13.24 0.45
N ILE A 231 1.72 13.37 0.57
CA ILE A 231 0.74 12.43 0.00
C ILE A 231 0.49 12.75 -1.47
N ASP A 232 0.11 14.01 -1.75
CA ASP A 232 -0.11 14.48 -3.10
C ASP A 232 0.48 15.88 -3.26
N ARG A 233 1.33 16.02 -4.28
CA ARG A 233 2.07 17.24 -4.58
C ARG A 233 1.62 17.75 -5.94
N ASP A 234 1.35 19.05 -6.05
CA ASP A 234 1.34 19.72 -7.34
C ASP A 234 2.80 19.84 -7.83
N ASN A 235 3.10 19.28 -9.01
CA ASN A 235 4.45 19.26 -9.55
C ASN A 235 5.06 20.68 -9.58
N ASP A 236 6.21 20.89 -8.91
CA ASP A 236 7.08 22.06 -9.10
C ASP A 236 7.60 22.01 -10.54
N LYS A 237 6.83 22.61 -11.46
CA LYS A 237 7.22 22.73 -12.88
C LYS A 237 8.30 23.79 -13.07
N ASP A 238 8.42 24.70 -12.12
CA ASP A 238 9.40 25.76 -12.06
C ASP A 238 10.23 25.53 -10.79
N GLN A 239 11.55 25.61 -10.85
CA GLN A 239 12.53 25.25 -9.79
C GLN A 239 12.42 26.08 -8.48
N GLU A 240 11.26 26.64 -8.20
CA GLU A 240 10.92 27.40 -7.01
C GLU A 240 10.38 26.47 -5.92
N TRP A 241 10.80 26.69 -4.68
CA TRP A 241 10.34 25.91 -3.54
C TRP A 241 8.91 26.35 -3.14
N LEU A 242 7.90 25.60 -3.59
CA LEU A 242 6.49 25.94 -3.33
C LEU A 242 5.93 25.36 -2.03
N HIS A 243 6.70 24.50 -1.36
CA HIS A 243 6.27 23.82 -0.14
C HIS A 243 6.20 24.77 1.06
N LYS A 244 5.07 24.71 1.77
CA LYS A 244 4.80 25.49 2.98
C LYS A 244 5.09 24.69 4.24
N GLY A 245 4.94 23.37 4.16
CA GLY A 245 5.04 22.50 5.31
C GLY A 245 6.44 22.43 5.92
N ARG A 246 7.47 22.41 5.07
CA ARG A 246 8.88 22.45 5.48
C ARG A 246 9.72 23.33 4.55
N PRO A 247 10.85 23.86 5.06
CA PRO A 247 11.82 24.57 4.24
C PRO A 247 12.63 23.64 3.33
N LYS A 248 13.26 24.24 2.30
CA LYS A 248 14.07 23.56 1.28
C LYS A 248 15.20 22.69 1.85
N ASP A 249 15.77 23.05 3.00
CA ASP A 249 16.84 22.26 3.63
C ASP A 249 16.35 20.90 4.17
N LYS A 250 15.04 20.64 4.13
CA LYS A 250 14.37 19.36 4.43
C LYS A 250 13.69 18.72 3.22
N SER A 251 14.05 19.12 2.00
CA SER A 251 13.47 18.60 0.75
C SER A 251 13.45 17.07 0.65
N PHE A 252 14.50 16.40 1.15
CA PHE A 252 14.63 14.94 1.15
C PHE A 252 13.51 14.21 1.91
N LEU A 253 12.79 14.86 2.83
CA LEU A 253 11.68 14.22 3.55
C LEU A 253 10.49 13.94 2.63
N TYR A 254 10.27 14.79 1.62
CA TYR A 254 9.21 14.61 0.62
C TYR A 254 9.44 13.42 -0.31
N GLU A 255 10.65 12.85 -0.30
CA GLU A 255 11.01 11.68 -1.11
C GLU A 255 10.73 10.35 -0.39
N ILE A 256 10.27 10.39 0.88
CA ILE A 256 10.06 9.17 1.68
C ILE A 256 8.76 8.47 1.33
N VAL A 257 7.64 9.19 1.29
CA VAL A 257 6.27 8.62 1.21
C VAL A 257 5.78 8.50 -0.24
N SER A 258 5.85 9.58 -1.01
CA SER A 258 5.46 9.60 -2.43
C SER A 258 6.50 10.37 -3.22
N ASN A 259 7.46 9.66 -3.79
CA ASN A 259 8.59 10.28 -4.48
C ASN A 259 8.23 10.60 -5.93
N LYS A 260 7.79 11.83 -6.21
CA LYS A 260 7.44 12.25 -7.58
C LYS A 260 8.66 12.46 -8.49
N THR A 261 9.88 12.51 -7.96
CA THR A 261 11.12 12.74 -8.73
C THR A 261 11.53 11.50 -9.52
N ASN A 262 11.61 10.34 -8.84
CA ASN A 262 12.09 9.09 -9.44
C ASN A 262 11.24 7.88 -9.08
N GLY A 263 10.17 8.06 -8.30
CA GLY A 263 9.27 6.99 -7.91
C GLY A 263 9.84 6.04 -6.87
N ILE A 264 10.95 6.33 -6.18
CA ILE A 264 11.47 5.46 -5.12
C ILE A 264 11.01 5.97 -3.76
N ASP A 265 10.09 5.22 -3.15
CA ASP A 265 9.43 5.56 -1.89
C ASP A 265 9.08 4.30 -1.09
N VAL A 266 8.77 4.48 0.18
CA VAL A 266 8.48 3.38 1.10
C VAL A 266 7.13 2.70 0.84
N ASP A 267 6.22 3.34 0.11
CA ASP A 267 4.99 2.73 -0.42
C ASP A 267 5.34 1.48 -1.25
N LYS A 268 6.26 1.64 -2.23
CA LYS A 268 6.76 0.53 -3.05
C LYS A 268 7.43 -0.56 -2.25
N PHE A 269 8.18 -0.18 -1.22
CA PHE A 269 8.91 -1.15 -0.41
C PHE A 269 7.94 -2.08 0.33
N ASP A 270 6.87 -1.54 0.89
CA ASP A 270 5.82 -2.36 1.51
C ASP A 270 5.10 -3.20 0.47
N TYR A 271 4.52 -2.58 -0.57
CA TYR A 271 3.64 -3.35 -1.46
C TYR A 271 4.42 -4.39 -2.27
N PHE A 272 5.69 -4.18 -2.62
CA PHE A 272 6.48 -5.25 -3.23
C PHE A 272 6.60 -6.45 -2.32
N ALA A 273 6.96 -6.24 -1.04
CA ALA A 273 7.13 -7.34 -0.10
C ALA A 273 5.80 -8.02 0.22
N ARG A 274 4.76 -7.22 0.46
CA ARG A 274 3.41 -7.67 0.82
C ARG A 274 2.71 -8.36 -0.33
N ASP A 275 2.72 -7.79 -1.52
CA ASP A 275 2.07 -8.40 -2.68
C ASP A 275 2.78 -9.67 -3.10
N CYS A 276 4.13 -9.69 -3.13
CA CYS A 276 4.89 -10.91 -3.39
C CYS A 276 4.52 -12.03 -2.41
N TYR A 277 4.47 -11.73 -1.11
CA TYR A 277 4.06 -12.68 -0.08
C TYR A 277 2.67 -13.27 -0.34
N HIS A 278 1.67 -12.42 -0.60
CA HIS A 278 0.28 -12.85 -0.81
C HIS A 278 0.04 -13.50 -2.19
N LEU A 279 0.81 -13.12 -3.21
CA LEU A 279 0.72 -13.69 -4.56
C LEU A 279 1.50 -14.99 -4.71
N GLY A 280 2.38 -15.33 -3.76
CA GLY A 280 3.31 -16.46 -3.88
C GLY A 280 4.40 -16.22 -4.92
N VAL A 281 4.80 -14.97 -5.11
CA VAL A 281 5.89 -14.55 -6.01
C VAL A 281 7.10 -14.17 -5.16
N GLN A 282 8.31 -14.50 -5.61
CA GLN A 282 9.53 -14.10 -4.91
C GLN A 282 9.84 -12.61 -5.13
N ILE A 283 10.20 -11.91 -4.06
CA ILE A 283 10.75 -10.56 -4.12
C ILE A 283 12.28 -10.64 -4.26
N ASN A 284 12.82 -9.91 -5.24
CA ASN A 284 14.28 -9.81 -5.44
C ASN A 284 14.88 -8.52 -4.84
N PHE A 285 14.04 -7.53 -4.54
CA PHE A 285 14.45 -6.25 -3.97
C PHE A 285 14.58 -6.30 -2.44
N ASP A 286 15.73 -5.90 -1.92
CA ASP A 286 15.99 -5.81 -0.47
C ASP A 286 15.92 -4.34 0.00
N TYR A 287 14.76 -3.95 0.53
CA TYR A 287 14.56 -2.62 1.10
C TYR A 287 15.33 -2.43 2.41
N HIS A 288 15.57 -3.48 3.22
CA HIS A 288 16.36 -3.33 4.45
C HIS A 288 17.80 -2.92 4.12
N ARG A 289 18.34 -3.46 3.03
CA ARG A 289 19.64 -3.06 2.49
C ARG A 289 19.62 -1.62 1.98
N PHE A 290 18.58 -1.21 1.25
CA PHE A 290 18.38 0.19 0.83
C PHE A 290 18.40 1.14 2.04
N LEU A 291 17.61 0.85 3.08
CA LEU A 291 17.53 1.67 4.30
C LEU A 291 18.90 1.84 4.97
N LYS A 292 19.79 0.83 4.91
CA LYS A 292 21.16 0.91 5.44
C LYS A 292 22.08 1.78 4.58
N PHE A 293 21.90 1.81 3.28
CA PHE A 293 22.73 2.57 2.35
C PHE A 293 22.15 3.91 1.90
N ALA A 294 20.94 4.27 2.33
CA ALA A 294 20.40 5.61 2.11
C ALA A 294 21.16 6.67 2.92
N ARG A 295 21.46 7.80 2.27
CA ARG A 295 22.04 9.04 2.83
C ARG A 295 21.39 10.25 2.17
N VAL A 296 21.60 11.43 2.73
CA VAL A 296 21.21 12.70 2.11
C VAL A 296 22.45 13.44 1.63
N CYS A 297 22.44 13.86 0.37
CA CYS A 297 23.46 14.70 -0.24
C CYS A 297 22.82 15.95 -0.86
N GLU A 298 23.63 16.98 -1.10
CA GLU A 298 23.17 18.19 -1.77
C GLU A 298 23.40 18.11 -3.28
N VAL A 299 22.38 18.45 -4.06
CA VAL A 299 22.42 18.55 -5.53
C VAL A 299 21.66 19.81 -5.93
N ASP A 300 22.27 20.67 -6.74
CA ASP A 300 21.66 21.91 -7.24
C ASP A 300 21.04 22.81 -6.15
N GLY A 301 21.60 22.76 -4.94
CA GLY A 301 21.13 23.50 -3.76
C GLY A 301 19.92 22.89 -3.05
N TRP A 302 19.57 21.64 -3.36
CA TRP A 302 18.50 20.85 -2.76
C TRP A 302 19.10 19.63 -2.08
N LYS A 303 18.47 19.13 -1.01
CA LYS A 303 18.89 17.90 -0.35
C LYS A 303 18.06 16.73 -0.87
N HIS A 304 18.73 15.69 -1.35
CA HIS A 304 18.10 14.50 -1.92
C HIS A 304 18.54 13.23 -1.19
N ILE A 305 17.64 12.26 -1.08
CA ILE A 305 17.98 10.89 -0.68
C ILE A 305 18.80 10.27 -1.81
N CYS A 306 20.05 9.98 -1.48
CA CYS A 306 21.01 9.32 -2.34
C CYS A 306 21.26 7.90 -1.85
N VAL A 307 21.47 6.99 -2.78
CA VAL A 307 21.79 5.59 -2.49
C VAL A 307 23.27 5.32 -2.77
N ARG A 308 23.82 4.29 -2.15
CA ARG A 308 25.20 3.93 -2.38
C ARG A 308 25.40 3.37 -3.80
N ASP A 309 26.48 3.75 -4.48
CA ASP A 309 26.85 3.29 -5.83
C ASP A 309 26.73 1.77 -6.06
N LYS A 310 27.16 0.95 -5.10
CA LYS A 310 27.08 -0.52 -5.17
C LYS A 310 25.65 -1.11 -5.07
N GLU A 311 24.64 -0.29 -4.77
CA GLU A 311 23.23 -0.71 -4.65
C GLU A 311 22.48 -0.61 -5.97
N GLU A 312 23.17 -0.24 -7.04
CA GLU A 312 22.61 -0.08 -8.37
C GLU A 312 21.87 -1.33 -8.89
N ASP A 313 22.42 -2.52 -8.66
CA ASP A 313 21.76 -3.77 -9.01
C ASP A 313 20.47 -3.98 -8.19
N ASN A 314 20.51 -3.67 -6.89
CA ASN A 314 19.32 -3.74 -6.02
C ASN A 314 18.22 -2.78 -6.50
N MET A 315 18.58 -1.57 -6.94
CA MET A 315 17.63 -0.62 -7.52
C MET A 315 17.07 -1.11 -8.86
N THR A 316 17.89 -1.78 -9.67
CA THR A 316 17.43 -2.40 -10.92
C THR A 316 16.43 -3.53 -10.65
N GLU A 317 16.73 -4.39 -9.67
CA GLU A 317 15.81 -5.45 -9.20
C GLU A 317 14.49 -4.88 -8.67
N MET A 318 14.50 -3.70 -8.06
CA MET A 318 13.29 -3.01 -7.62
C MET A 318 12.33 -2.72 -8.79
N PHE A 319 12.83 -2.07 -9.85
CA PHE A 319 12.00 -1.75 -11.01
C PHE A 319 11.64 -3.00 -11.84
N HIS A 320 12.52 -4.00 -11.87
CA HIS A 320 12.20 -5.29 -12.46
C HIS A 320 11.07 -5.99 -11.70
N THR A 321 11.12 -6.00 -10.36
CA THR A 321 10.06 -6.54 -9.49
C THR A 321 8.73 -5.85 -9.79
N ARG A 322 8.72 -4.52 -9.92
CA ARG A 322 7.52 -3.76 -10.32
C ARG A 322 6.96 -4.26 -11.66
N LEU A 323 7.81 -4.37 -12.69
CA LEU A 323 7.38 -4.87 -14.00
C LEU A 323 6.78 -6.27 -13.89
N CYS A 324 7.43 -7.17 -13.15
CA CYS A 324 6.95 -8.54 -12.96
C CYS A 324 5.58 -8.58 -12.27
N LEU A 325 5.36 -7.79 -11.22
CA LEU A 325 4.08 -7.72 -10.51
C LEU A 325 2.98 -7.15 -11.41
N HIS A 326 3.25 -6.09 -12.16
CA HIS A 326 2.32 -5.54 -13.13
C HIS A 326 1.93 -6.58 -14.19
N ARG A 327 2.91 -7.25 -14.80
CA ARG A 327 2.67 -8.19 -15.89
C ARG A 327 1.98 -9.47 -15.43
N ARG A 328 2.39 -10.03 -14.28
CA ARG A 328 1.90 -11.34 -13.81
C ARG A 328 0.59 -11.22 -13.06
N ALA A 329 0.42 -10.18 -12.23
CA ALA A 329 -0.72 -10.07 -11.31
C ALA A 329 -1.63 -8.89 -11.65
N TYR A 330 -1.17 -7.65 -11.50
CA TYR A 330 -2.05 -6.47 -11.52
C TYR A 330 -2.76 -6.26 -12.86
N GLN A 331 -2.08 -6.61 -13.96
CA GLN A 331 -2.59 -6.50 -15.32
C GLN A 331 -2.93 -7.85 -15.93
N HIS A 332 -3.05 -8.90 -15.11
CA HIS A 332 -3.43 -10.22 -15.57
C HIS A 332 -4.76 -10.16 -16.33
N LYS A 333 -4.82 -10.77 -17.52
CA LYS A 333 -5.98 -10.68 -18.43
C LYS A 333 -7.32 -11.03 -17.77
N VAL A 334 -7.35 -12.08 -16.93
CA VAL A 334 -8.56 -12.49 -16.22
C VAL A 334 -8.93 -11.49 -15.12
N THR A 335 -7.93 -10.89 -14.45
CA THR A 335 -8.16 -9.81 -13.48
C THR A 335 -8.85 -8.65 -14.17
N LYS A 336 -8.32 -8.18 -15.31
CA LYS A 336 -8.91 -7.06 -16.05
C LYS A 336 -10.32 -7.34 -16.56
N ILE A 337 -10.60 -8.58 -16.96
CA ILE A 337 -11.97 -9.01 -17.31
C ILE A 337 -12.90 -8.89 -16.11
N ILE A 338 -12.50 -9.40 -14.95
CA ILE A 338 -13.30 -9.35 -13.72
C ILE A 338 -13.52 -7.90 -13.27
N GLU A 339 -12.49 -7.06 -13.28
CA GLU A 339 -12.61 -5.64 -12.95
C GLU A 339 -13.54 -4.91 -13.93
N THR A 340 -13.51 -5.28 -15.21
CA THR A 340 -14.46 -4.78 -16.21
C THR A 340 -15.90 -5.20 -15.89
N MET A 341 -16.13 -6.45 -15.52
CA MET A 341 -17.45 -6.95 -15.13
C MET A 341 -17.97 -6.27 -13.86
N ILE A 342 -17.13 -6.10 -12.84
CA ILE A 342 -17.47 -5.36 -11.61
C ILE A 342 -17.83 -3.91 -11.95
N THR A 343 -17.03 -3.27 -12.82
CA THR A 343 -17.31 -1.89 -13.27
C THR A 343 -18.66 -1.80 -13.99
N ASP A 344 -18.96 -2.72 -14.91
CA ASP A 344 -20.25 -2.77 -15.62
C ASP A 344 -21.42 -2.95 -14.64
N ALA A 345 -21.26 -3.81 -13.62
CA ALA A 345 -22.25 -4.00 -12.57
C ALA A 345 -22.44 -2.74 -11.72
N PHE A 346 -21.35 -2.05 -11.33
CA PHE A 346 -21.42 -0.82 -10.55
C PHE A 346 -22.11 0.31 -11.33
N LEU A 347 -21.83 0.44 -12.63
CA LEU A 347 -22.49 1.43 -13.49
C LEU A 347 -24.00 1.20 -13.55
N LYS A 348 -24.45 -0.05 -13.65
CA LYS A 348 -25.87 -0.41 -13.62
C LYS A 348 -26.50 -0.19 -12.24
N ALA A 349 -25.75 -0.42 -11.17
CA ALA A 349 -26.23 -0.26 -9.80
C ALA A 349 -26.19 1.19 -9.29
N ASP A 350 -25.42 2.08 -9.93
CA ASP A 350 -25.05 3.42 -9.42
C ASP A 350 -26.24 4.22 -8.86
N LYS A 351 -27.33 4.33 -9.62
CA LYS A 351 -28.50 5.14 -9.23
C LYS A 351 -29.37 4.49 -8.14
N HIS A 352 -29.20 3.20 -7.89
CA HIS A 352 -30.00 2.43 -6.93
C HIS A 352 -29.29 2.24 -5.60
N ILE A 353 -27.96 2.29 -5.60
CA ILE A 353 -27.19 2.24 -4.36
C ILE A 353 -27.23 3.62 -3.69
N LYS A 354 -27.88 3.66 -2.53
CA LYS A 354 -27.97 4.83 -1.67
C LYS A 354 -26.98 4.72 -0.52
N ILE A 355 -26.23 5.79 -0.32
CA ILE A 355 -25.22 5.94 0.74
C ILE A 355 -25.55 7.24 1.48
N GLU A 356 -25.83 7.16 2.77
CA GLU A 356 -26.10 8.35 3.58
C GLU A 356 -24.79 9.05 3.93
N GLY A 357 -24.70 10.35 3.66
CA GLY A 357 -23.57 11.22 4.01
C GLY A 357 -23.99 12.38 4.90
N THR A 358 -23.19 13.46 4.86
CA THR A 358 -23.36 14.61 5.74
C THR A 358 -24.78 15.18 5.70
N GLY A 359 -25.37 15.37 6.88
CA GLY A 359 -26.71 15.94 7.02
C GLY A 359 -27.83 15.04 6.46
N LYS A 360 -27.64 13.72 6.48
CA LYS A 360 -28.58 12.71 5.95
C LYS A 360 -28.84 12.83 4.45
N LYS A 361 -27.95 13.51 3.72
CA LYS A 361 -28.01 13.57 2.26
C LYS A 361 -27.68 12.20 1.69
N THR A 362 -28.39 11.81 0.63
CA THR A 362 -28.15 10.53 -0.04
C THR A 362 -27.25 10.73 -1.25
N PHE A 363 -26.17 9.96 -1.30
CA PHE A 363 -25.22 9.87 -2.39
C PHE A 363 -25.35 8.53 -3.11
N ARG A 364 -24.90 8.51 -4.36
CA ARG A 364 -24.78 7.31 -5.21
C ARG A 364 -23.37 6.75 -5.10
N LEU A 365 -23.08 5.65 -5.79
CA LEU A 365 -21.70 5.16 -5.89
C LEU A 365 -20.79 6.25 -6.46
N SER A 366 -21.15 6.79 -7.63
CA SER A 366 -20.37 7.78 -8.36
C SER A 366 -20.24 9.15 -7.66
N THR A 367 -21.21 9.53 -6.82
CA THR A 367 -21.23 10.85 -6.15
C THR A 367 -20.76 10.81 -4.70
N ALA A 368 -20.54 9.63 -4.11
CA ALA A 368 -19.99 9.53 -2.76
C ALA A 368 -18.60 10.16 -2.62
N ILE A 369 -17.84 10.28 -3.72
CA ILE A 369 -16.55 10.99 -3.71
C ILE A 369 -16.65 12.48 -3.37
N ASP A 370 -17.86 13.06 -3.47
CA ASP A 370 -18.11 14.47 -3.18
C ASP A 370 -18.40 14.73 -1.68
N ASP A 371 -18.52 13.67 -0.85
CA ASP A 371 -18.81 13.77 0.59
C ASP A 371 -18.07 12.69 1.38
N MET A 372 -17.11 13.10 2.21
CA MET A 372 -16.24 12.14 2.91
C MET A 372 -16.96 11.31 3.97
N GLU A 373 -18.12 11.74 4.48
CA GLU A 373 -18.93 10.91 5.38
C GLU A 373 -19.59 9.75 4.63
N ALA A 374 -20.16 10.03 3.44
CA ALA A 374 -20.64 8.98 2.54
C ALA A 374 -19.48 8.11 2.04
N TYR A 375 -18.35 8.71 1.66
CA TYR A 375 -17.19 7.99 1.16
C TYR A 375 -16.59 7.05 2.21
N THR A 376 -16.64 7.43 3.49
CA THR A 376 -16.21 6.58 4.61
C THR A 376 -16.98 5.24 4.64
N LYS A 377 -18.25 5.25 4.20
CA LYS A 377 -19.13 4.07 4.18
C LYS A 377 -19.02 3.26 2.88
N LEU A 378 -18.31 3.77 1.87
CA LEU A 378 -18.18 3.15 0.56
C LEU A 378 -16.94 2.23 0.49
N THR A 379 -17.13 0.92 0.52
CA THR A 379 -16.07 -0.10 0.51
C THR A 379 -16.42 -1.26 -0.43
N ASP A 380 -15.60 -2.31 -0.47
CA ASP A 380 -15.86 -3.52 -1.28
C ASP A 380 -17.19 -4.21 -0.92
N ALA A 381 -17.77 -3.90 0.25
CA ALA A 381 -19.08 -4.37 0.68
C ALA A 381 -20.22 -4.04 -0.32
N VAL A 382 -20.03 -3.05 -1.21
CA VAL A 382 -20.96 -2.77 -2.31
C VAL A 382 -21.17 -3.99 -3.22
N PHE A 383 -20.13 -4.82 -3.42
CA PHE A 383 -20.23 -6.02 -4.24
C PHE A 383 -21.28 -6.97 -3.68
N GLU A 384 -21.18 -7.28 -2.38
CA GLU A 384 -22.14 -8.14 -1.68
C GLU A 384 -23.52 -7.50 -1.59
N LYS A 385 -23.60 -6.17 -1.41
CA LYS A 385 -24.88 -5.44 -1.40
C LYS A 385 -25.64 -5.57 -2.73
N ILE A 386 -24.93 -5.53 -3.86
CA ILE A 386 -25.52 -5.74 -5.18
C ILE A 386 -25.87 -7.22 -5.38
N LEU A 387 -24.98 -8.13 -5.01
CA LEU A 387 -25.18 -9.57 -5.18
C LEU A 387 -26.41 -10.09 -4.41
N ASN A 388 -26.66 -9.53 -3.24
CA ASN A 388 -27.75 -9.89 -2.34
C ASN A 388 -28.98 -8.97 -2.47
N CYS A 389 -29.12 -8.22 -3.57
CA CYS A 389 -30.29 -7.37 -3.77
C CYS A 389 -31.58 -8.20 -3.92
N ALA A 390 -32.72 -7.62 -3.51
CA ALA A 390 -34.01 -8.28 -3.50
C ALA A 390 -34.45 -8.78 -4.90
N PHE A 391 -35.31 -9.80 -4.96
CA PHE A 391 -35.77 -10.36 -6.23
C PHE A 391 -36.66 -9.40 -7.04
N ASP A 392 -37.40 -8.53 -6.34
CA ASP A 392 -38.27 -7.49 -6.90
C ASP A 392 -37.54 -6.15 -7.14
N ALA A 393 -36.22 -6.08 -6.90
CA ALA A 393 -35.40 -4.90 -7.17
C ALA A 393 -35.51 -4.41 -8.63
N PRO A 394 -35.26 -3.13 -8.93
CA PRO A 394 -35.31 -2.59 -10.29
C PRO A 394 -34.47 -3.38 -11.30
N GLN A 395 -34.91 -3.45 -12.56
CA GLN A 395 -34.26 -4.28 -13.60
C GLN A 395 -32.75 -4.04 -13.71
N GLU A 396 -32.29 -2.78 -13.67
CA GLU A 396 -30.85 -2.49 -13.76
C GLU A 396 -30.05 -3.04 -12.56
N LEU A 397 -30.63 -3.05 -11.36
CA LEU A 397 -29.98 -3.64 -10.19
C LEU A 397 -29.98 -5.18 -10.26
N ARG A 398 -31.01 -5.78 -10.88
CA ARG A 398 -31.03 -7.22 -11.20
C ARG A 398 -29.97 -7.57 -12.25
N ASP A 399 -29.84 -6.78 -13.32
CA ASP A 399 -28.78 -6.95 -14.32
C ASP A 399 -27.40 -6.87 -13.67
N ALA A 400 -27.18 -5.89 -12.78
CA ALA A 400 -25.93 -5.75 -12.04
C ALA A 400 -25.65 -7.01 -11.20
N ARG A 401 -26.66 -7.50 -10.46
CA ARG A 401 -26.57 -8.76 -9.71
C ARG A 401 -26.21 -9.94 -10.60
N ASP A 402 -26.84 -10.06 -11.77
CA ASP A 402 -26.60 -11.17 -12.68
C ASP A 402 -25.17 -11.15 -13.25
N ILE A 403 -24.61 -9.96 -13.53
CA ILE A 403 -23.19 -9.82 -13.89
C ILE A 403 -22.29 -10.30 -12.73
N LEU A 404 -22.57 -9.92 -11.49
CA LEU A 404 -21.75 -10.36 -10.35
C LEU A 404 -21.88 -11.88 -10.11
N ARG A 405 -23.09 -12.46 -10.27
CA ARG A 405 -23.30 -13.92 -10.19
C ARG A 405 -22.49 -14.67 -11.24
N ARG A 406 -22.37 -14.12 -12.45
CA ARG A 406 -21.50 -14.68 -13.50
C ARG A 406 -20.04 -14.72 -13.08
N ILE A 407 -19.54 -13.71 -12.36
CA ILE A 407 -18.18 -13.72 -11.79
C ILE A 407 -18.02 -14.89 -10.80
N ILE A 408 -18.96 -15.03 -9.86
CA ILE A 408 -18.95 -16.11 -8.85
C ILE A 408 -19.00 -17.49 -9.51
N ASN A 409 -19.83 -17.66 -10.54
CA ASN A 409 -19.99 -18.92 -11.28
C ASN A 409 -18.90 -19.15 -12.34
N ARG A 410 -17.91 -18.26 -12.42
CA ARG A 410 -16.82 -18.30 -13.43
C ARG A 410 -17.30 -18.30 -14.88
N ASP A 411 -18.47 -17.72 -15.13
CA ASP A 411 -18.98 -17.36 -16.46
C ASP A 411 -18.51 -15.95 -16.84
N LEU A 412 -17.19 -15.81 -16.97
CA LEU A 412 -16.55 -14.52 -17.26
C LEU A 412 -16.74 -14.10 -18.72
N TYR A 413 -16.55 -12.81 -19.01
CA TYR A 413 -16.40 -12.37 -20.40
C TYR A 413 -15.25 -13.11 -21.09
N ARG A 414 -15.39 -13.35 -22.39
CA ARG A 414 -14.44 -14.15 -23.17
C ARG A 414 -13.30 -13.28 -23.69
N PHE A 415 -12.07 -13.64 -23.37
CA PHE A 415 -10.87 -13.02 -23.95
C PHE A 415 -10.69 -13.50 -25.39
N LEU A 416 -10.54 -12.57 -26.34
CA LEU A 416 -10.37 -12.88 -27.77
C LEU A 416 -8.89 -12.81 -28.19
N GLY A 417 -8.11 -11.93 -27.57
CA GLY A 417 -6.69 -11.74 -27.88
C GLY A 417 -6.16 -10.43 -27.31
N GLU A 418 -4.84 -10.23 -27.46
CA GLU A 418 -4.15 -8.98 -27.15
C GLU A 418 -3.21 -8.59 -28.29
N THR A 419 -2.91 -7.30 -28.38
CA THR A 419 -1.86 -6.77 -29.26
C THR A 419 -1.10 -5.62 -28.58
N ARG A 420 0.05 -5.27 -29.14
CA ARG A 420 0.98 -4.26 -28.62
C ARG A 420 0.99 -3.04 -29.53
N PHE A 421 1.00 -1.85 -28.94
CA PHE A 421 1.11 -0.58 -29.66
C PHE A 421 2.18 0.32 -29.04
N GLU A 422 2.84 1.13 -29.87
CA GLU A 422 3.73 2.21 -29.42
C GLU A 422 2.95 3.45 -28.94
N ASP A 423 1.78 3.72 -29.55
CA ASP A 423 0.80 4.72 -29.12
C ASP A 423 -0.64 4.26 -29.48
N PRO A 424 -1.47 3.89 -28.49
CA PRO A 424 -2.83 3.38 -28.71
C PRO A 424 -3.86 4.51 -28.90
N THR A 425 -3.48 5.79 -28.84
CA THR A 425 -4.45 6.90 -29.02
C THR A 425 -5.17 6.84 -30.37
N GLU A 426 -4.56 6.27 -31.41
CA GLU A 426 -5.19 6.03 -32.71
C GLU A 426 -6.22 4.88 -32.71
N VAL A 427 -6.14 3.93 -31.77
CA VAL A 427 -6.99 2.73 -31.69
C VAL A 427 -8.22 2.95 -30.79
N CYS A 428 -8.21 4.00 -29.95
CA CYS A 428 -9.17 4.24 -28.88
C CYS A 428 -10.47 4.95 -29.32
N THR A 429 -11.06 4.54 -30.44
CA THR A 429 -12.45 4.88 -30.76
C THR A 429 -13.25 3.58 -30.88
N ASN A 430 -14.26 3.43 -30.00
CA ASN A 430 -15.17 2.28 -29.89
C ASN A 430 -15.22 1.40 -31.13
N VAL A 431 -14.50 0.29 -31.11
CA VAL A 431 -14.53 -0.66 -32.22
C VAL A 431 -15.76 -1.54 -32.06
N PHE A 432 -16.81 -1.20 -32.78
CA PHE A 432 -17.94 -2.09 -33.02
C PHE A 432 -17.59 -3.03 -34.17
N VAL A 433 -17.25 -4.28 -33.85
CA VAL A 433 -17.33 -5.36 -34.85
C VAL A 433 -18.78 -5.87 -34.80
N GLY A 434 -19.70 -5.23 -35.51
CA GLY A 434 -21.11 -5.65 -35.58
C GLY A 434 -21.86 -5.74 -34.23
N LEU A 435 -22.46 -6.90 -33.93
CA LEU A 435 -23.32 -7.21 -32.75
C LEU A 435 -22.56 -7.45 -31.42
N TYR A 436 -21.23 -7.26 -31.41
CA TYR A 436 -20.33 -7.60 -30.31
C TYR A 436 -19.81 -6.35 -29.59
N CYS A 437 -19.98 -6.29 -28.26
CA CYS A 437 -19.37 -5.24 -27.45
C CYS A 437 -17.95 -5.67 -27.10
N ILE A 438 -16.98 -5.16 -27.85
CA ILE A 438 -15.55 -5.28 -27.56
C ILE A 438 -15.21 -4.18 -26.56
N THR A 439 -14.80 -4.56 -25.35
CA THR A 439 -14.19 -3.59 -24.42
C THR A 439 -12.68 -3.64 -24.59
N LEU A 440 -12.12 -2.50 -24.99
CA LEU A 440 -10.68 -2.26 -25.04
C LEU A 440 -10.21 -1.98 -23.61
N SER A 441 -9.31 -2.81 -23.10
CA SER A 441 -8.57 -2.50 -21.89
C SER A 441 -7.15 -2.13 -22.30
N THR A 442 -6.82 -0.83 -22.28
CA THR A 442 -5.45 -0.36 -22.46
C THR A 442 -4.69 -0.59 -21.15
N ILE A 443 -3.78 -1.54 -21.17
CA ILE A 443 -2.88 -1.83 -20.06
C ILE A 443 -1.61 -1.05 -20.33
N LYS A 444 -1.26 -0.13 -19.43
CA LYS A 444 0.04 0.55 -19.47
C LYS A 444 0.96 -0.10 -18.45
N MET A 445 2.11 -0.57 -18.92
CA MET A 445 3.20 -1.00 -18.04
C MET A 445 4.35 -0.03 -18.24
N ASP A 446 4.94 0.45 -17.15
CA ASP A 446 6.15 1.25 -17.20
C ASP A 446 7.08 0.95 -16.02
N TYR A 447 8.23 1.61 -15.95
CA TYR A 447 9.14 1.54 -14.80
C TYR A 447 8.78 2.59 -13.72
N GLY A 448 7.60 3.20 -13.79
CA GLY A 448 7.14 4.24 -12.86
C GLY A 448 7.36 5.67 -13.37
N MET A 449 8.13 5.84 -14.44
CA MET A 449 8.42 7.13 -15.07
C MET A 449 8.09 7.18 -16.57
N LYS A 450 6.95 6.59 -16.97
CA LYS A 450 6.54 6.53 -18.38
C LYS A 450 7.68 5.97 -19.26
N ARG A 451 8.20 6.74 -20.21
CA ARG A 451 9.23 6.32 -21.18
C ARG A 451 10.66 6.49 -20.67
N GLU A 452 10.86 7.06 -19.48
CA GLU A 452 12.19 7.37 -18.93
C GLU A 452 12.71 6.20 -18.05
N ASP A 453 14.04 6.04 -18.00
CA ASP A 453 14.70 5.11 -17.07
C ASP A 453 14.77 5.79 -15.69
N PRO A 454 14.02 5.34 -14.67
CA PRO A 454 14.02 6.00 -13.37
C PRO A 454 15.39 5.97 -12.68
N ILE A 455 16.31 5.10 -13.12
CA ILE A 455 17.66 5.04 -12.59
C ILE A 455 18.55 6.18 -13.10
N ASP A 456 18.23 6.78 -14.25
CA ASP A 456 18.94 8.00 -14.69
C ASP A 456 18.61 9.20 -13.77
N HIS A 457 17.50 9.14 -13.03
CA HIS A 457 17.04 10.14 -12.05
C HIS A 457 17.40 9.80 -10.59
N LEU A 458 18.20 8.76 -10.38
CA LEU A 458 18.73 8.39 -9.07
C LEU A 458 20.05 9.11 -8.79
N TYR A 459 20.17 9.63 -7.58
CA TYR A 459 21.42 10.16 -7.06
C TYR A 459 22.18 9.09 -6.27
N PHE A 460 23.45 8.90 -6.64
CA PHE A 460 24.37 7.97 -6.00
C PHE A 460 25.46 8.70 -5.24
N TYR A 461 26.06 8.04 -4.25
CA TYR A 461 27.30 8.47 -3.59
C TYR A 461 28.31 7.31 -3.51
N THR A 462 29.60 7.61 -3.29
CA THR A 462 30.69 6.60 -3.28
C THR A 462 31.20 6.29 -1.87
N LYS A 463 32.18 5.37 -1.74
CA LYS A 463 32.87 5.14 -0.44
C LYS A 463 33.74 6.29 -0.04
N HIS A 464 34.43 6.82 -1.04
CA HIS A 464 35.52 7.74 -0.85
C HIS A 464 34.99 9.15 -0.58
N ASP A 465 33.84 9.47 -1.18
CA ASP A 465 33.10 10.70 -0.93
C ASP A 465 31.62 10.37 -0.68
N THR A 466 31.19 10.59 0.57
CA THR A 466 29.83 10.30 1.05
C THR A 466 28.91 11.52 1.09
N THR A 467 29.42 12.66 0.61
CA THR A 467 28.73 13.96 0.58
C THR A 467 28.40 14.40 -0.83
N ARG A 468 29.19 13.98 -1.81
CA ARG A 468 28.97 14.29 -3.22
C ARG A 468 28.02 13.28 -3.86
N ALA A 469 26.91 13.80 -4.36
CA ALA A 469 25.99 13.06 -5.21
C ALA A 469 26.43 13.11 -6.68
N PHE A 470 26.06 12.08 -7.42
CA PHE A 470 26.21 12.01 -8.87
C PHE A 470 25.16 11.08 -9.47
N ASN A 471 24.78 11.30 -10.72
CA ASN A 471 23.96 10.38 -11.50
C ASN A 471 24.86 9.45 -12.31
N ARG A 472 24.40 8.23 -12.53
CA ARG A 472 25.03 7.32 -13.50
C ARG A 472 24.17 7.26 -14.74
N LYS A 473 24.82 7.35 -15.90
CA LYS A 473 24.14 7.05 -17.16
C LYS A 473 24.14 5.55 -17.36
N ARG A 474 23.05 5.00 -17.90
CA ARG A 474 22.92 3.59 -18.30
C ARG A 474 24.19 2.93 -18.86
N CYS A 475 24.94 3.61 -19.74
CA CYS A 475 26.15 3.04 -20.38
C CYS A 475 27.29 2.72 -19.41
N GLN A 476 27.29 3.31 -18.22
CA GLN A 476 28.27 3.11 -17.16
C GLN A 476 27.91 1.92 -16.26
N VAL A 477 26.74 1.32 -16.46
CA VAL A 477 26.11 0.35 -15.56
C VAL A 477 26.10 -1.03 -16.19
N SER A 478 25.27 -1.22 -17.21
CA SER A 478 25.13 -2.47 -17.93
C SER A 478 24.50 -2.22 -19.29
N ARG A 479 25.05 -2.87 -20.32
CA ARG A 479 24.49 -2.84 -21.68
C ARG A 479 23.24 -3.72 -21.82
N ILE A 480 22.95 -4.59 -20.85
CA ILE A 480 21.88 -5.61 -20.89
C ILE A 480 20.54 -5.05 -20.36
N ARG A 481 20.50 -3.78 -19.93
CA ARG A 481 19.27 -3.14 -19.45
C ARG A 481 18.21 -2.95 -20.57
N PRO A 482 16.91 -2.88 -20.25
CA PRO A 482 15.86 -2.64 -21.23
C PRO A 482 16.10 -1.36 -22.04
N MET A 483 15.81 -1.35 -23.34
CA MET A 483 15.83 -0.13 -24.18
C MET A 483 14.50 0.64 -24.15
N CYS A 484 13.42 -0.02 -23.76
CA CYS A 484 12.10 0.58 -23.64
C CYS A 484 11.60 0.40 -22.21
N PHE A 485 11.06 1.47 -21.63
CA PHE A 485 10.59 1.52 -20.23
C PHE A 485 9.08 1.66 -20.10
N SER A 486 8.36 1.69 -21.23
CA SER A 486 6.89 1.69 -21.27
C SER A 486 6.39 0.83 -22.41
N GLU A 487 5.35 0.04 -22.16
CA GLU A 487 4.59 -0.65 -23.20
C GLU A 487 3.09 -0.50 -22.95
N GLN A 488 2.30 -0.58 -24.03
CA GLN A 488 0.85 -0.61 -23.95
C GLN A 488 0.30 -1.85 -24.64
N LEU A 489 -0.52 -2.59 -23.90
CA LEU A 489 -1.26 -3.74 -24.40
C LEU A 489 -2.73 -3.35 -24.56
N VAL A 490 -3.34 -3.83 -25.62
CA VAL A 490 -4.77 -3.69 -25.85
C VAL A 490 -5.39 -5.08 -25.86
N GLY A 491 -6.19 -5.37 -24.83
CA GLY A 491 -6.94 -6.61 -24.72
C GLY A 491 -8.34 -6.48 -25.32
N PHE A 492 -8.77 -7.51 -26.04
CA PHE A 492 -10.09 -7.60 -26.67
C PHE A 492 -10.96 -8.63 -25.95
N VAL A 493 -12.15 -8.20 -25.53
CA VAL A 493 -13.05 -9.01 -24.69
C VAL A 493 -14.46 -8.99 -25.24
N CYS A 494 -15.08 -10.17 -25.37
CA CYS A 494 -16.48 -10.35 -25.75
C CYS A 494 -17.37 -10.53 -24.51
N LYS A 495 -18.40 -9.67 -24.36
CA LYS A 495 -19.33 -9.70 -23.22
C LYS A 495 -20.39 -10.81 -23.29
N LYS A 496 -20.73 -11.27 -24.50
CA LYS A 496 -21.75 -12.32 -24.72
C LYS A 496 -21.09 -13.69 -24.61
N THR A 497 -21.66 -14.55 -23.79
CA THR A 497 -21.21 -15.93 -23.58
C THR A 497 -22.22 -16.98 -24.05
N ASP A 498 -23.30 -16.56 -24.74
CA ASP A 498 -24.27 -17.46 -25.39
C ASP A 498 -23.56 -18.62 -26.11
N ASP A 499 -24.22 -19.79 -26.23
CA ASP A 499 -23.75 -21.03 -26.89
C ASP A 499 -23.37 -20.90 -28.39
N ARG A 500 -23.01 -19.71 -28.84
CA ARG A 500 -22.40 -19.43 -30.14
C ARG A 500 -21.00 -20.01 -30.20
N ASN A 501 -20.67 -20.49 -31.40
CA ASN A 501 -19.37 -21.04 -31.76
C ASN A 501 -18.24 -20.06 -31.39
N PRO A 502 -17.39 -20.36 -30.38
CA PRO A 502 -16.27 -19.51 -30.00
C PRO A 502 -15.28 -19.24 -31.13
N GLN A 503 -15.20 -20.16 -32.10
CA GLN A 503 -14.35 -20.00 -33.27
C GLN A 503 -14.82 -18.83 -34.14
N ALA A 504 -16.13 -18.63 -34.30
CA ALA A 504 -16.66 -17.52 -35.08
C ALA A 504 -16.31 -16.15 -34.47
N ASP A 505 -16.29 -16.02 -33.13
CA ASP A 505 -15.86 -14.77 -32.48
C ASP A 505 -14.38 -14.46 -32.78
N VAL A 506 -13.54 -15.50 -32.76
CA VAL A 506 -12.10 -15.41 -33.05
C VAL A 506 -11.86 -15.09 -34.51
N ASP A 507 -12.54 -15.76 -35.43
CA ASP A 507 -12.39 -15.56 -36.87
C ASP A 507 -12.78 -14.13 -37.27
N ASN A 508 -13.90 -13.62 -36.72
CA ASN A 508 -14.33 -12.24 -36.90
C ASN A 508 -13.32 -11.25 -36.33
N PHE A 509 -12.75 -11.52 -35.15
CA PHE A 509 -11.72 -10.70 -34.54
C PHE A 509 -10.43 -10.66 -35.38
N GLN A 510 -9.97 -11.81 -35.86
CA GLN A 510 -8.79 -11.89 -36.73
C GLN A 510 -9.00 -11.18 -38.06
N GLN A 511 -10.18 -11.33 -38.67
CA GLN A 511 -10.52 -10.61 -39.90
C GLN A 511 -10.51 -9.09 -39.68
N TRP A 512 -11.05 -8.64 -38.54
CA TRP A 512 -11.02 -7.23 -38.18
C TRP A 512 -9.59 -6.70 -37.94
N CYS A 513 -8.73 -7.44 -37.23
CA CYS A 513 -7.33 -7.09 -37.03
C CYS A 513 -6.57 -6.97 -38.37
N ARG A 514 -6.78 -7.91 -39.30
CA ARG A 514 -6.21 -7.86 -40.66
C ARG A 514 -6.69 -6.63 -41.43
N ALA A 515 -7.97 -6.28 -41.32
CA ALA A 515 -8.52 -5.09 -41.97
C ALA A 515 -8.01 -3.76 -41.40
N LYS A 516 -7.45 -3.77 -40.18
CA LYS A 516 -6.89 -2.59 -39.50
C LYS A 516 -5.36 -2.51 -39.51
N ASP A 517 -4.71 -3.42 -40.25
CA ASP A 517 -3.24 -3.51 -40.35
C ASP A 517 -2.54 -3.59 -38.98
N PHE A 518 -3.16 -4.31 -38.03
CA PHE A 518 -2.55 -4.51 -36.72
C PHE A 518 -1.41 -5.54 -36.81
N PRO A 519 -0.28 -5.30 -36.10
CA PRO A 519 0.85 -6.23 -36.08
C PRO A 519 0.42 -7.62 -35.62
N GLU A 520 1.13 -8.66 -36.08
CA GLU A 520 0.84 -10.08 -35.83
C GLU A 520 0.38 -10.32 -34.37
N TYR A 521 -0.89 -10.65 -34.24
CA TYR A 521 -1.58 -10.82 -32.97
C TYR A 521 -1.19 -12.15 -32.34
N GLN A 522 -0.82 -12.15 -31.06
CA GLN A 522 -0.79 -13.39 -30.27
C GLN A 522 -2.22 -13.71 -29.84
N VAL A 523 -2.99 -14.36 -30.70
CA VAL A 523 -4.27 -14.97 -30.31
C VAL A 523 -3.95 -16.22 -29.47
N ILE A 524 -3.82 -16.03 -28.17
CA ILE A 524 -3.67 -17.14 -27.22
C ILE A 524 -5.06 -17.72 -27.00
N PHE A 525 -5.46 -18.69 -27.83
CA PHE A 525 -6.68 -19.46 -27.61
C PHE A 525 -6.47 -20.42 -26.44
N ILE A 526 -7.19 -20.20 -25.34
CA ILE A 526 -7.40 -21.26 -24.35
C ILE A 526 -8.69 -21.94 -24.76
N SER A 527 -8.59 -23.02 -25.54
CA SER A 527 -9.72 -23.92 -25.68
C SER A 527 -10.06 -24.39 -24.26
N ARG A 528 -11.29 -24.16 -23.81
CA ARG A 528 -11.85 -25.03 -22.77
C ARG A 528 -11.94 -26.39 -23.45
N LEU A 529 -10.90 -27.21 -23.32
CA LEU A 529 -11.00 -28.65 -23.54
C LEU A 529 -12.15 -29.10 -22.64
N LYS A 530 -13.35 -29.22 -23.22
CA LYS A 530 -14.36 -30.12 -22.70
C LYS A 530 -13.71 -31.49 -22.80
N ILE A 531 -13.10 -31.95 -21.72
CA ILE A 531 -12.69 -33.33 -21.57
C ILE A 531 -13.99 -34.12 -21.67
N ASN A 532 -14.28 -34.64 -22.85
CA ASN A 532 -15.42 -35.49 -23.10
C ASN A 532 -15.05 -36.85 -22.51
N LEU A 533 -15.51 -37.13 -21.30
CA LEU A 533 -15.25 -38.37 -20.55
C LEU A 533 -15.89 -39.62 -21.19
N SER A 534 -16.27 -39.58 -22.46
CA SER A 534 -16.93 -40.69 -23.16
C SER A 534 -15.98 -41.61 -23.95
N PHE A 535 -14.65 -41.41 -23.86
CA PHE A 535 -13.66 -42.19 -24.63
C PHE A 535 -12.62 -42.91 -23.75
N TRP A 536 -13.04 -43.53 -22.65
CA TRP A 536 -12.22 -44.54 -21.95
C TRP A 536 -13.11 -45.68 -21.44
N LYS A 537 -13.67 -46.46 -22.36
CA LYS A 537 -13.98 -47.88 -22.10
C LYS A 537 -12.88 -48.70 -22.76
N MET A 538 -11.80 -48.96 -22.04
CA MET A 538 -10.88 -50.04 -22.39
C MET A 538 -11.17 -51.22 -21.46
N ASP A 539 -11.50 -52.35 -22.10
CA ASP A 539 -11.75 -53.64 -21.47
C ASP A 539 -10.53 -54.09 -20.65
N ILE A 540 -10.72 -54.23 -19.34
CA ILE A 540 -9.76 -54.91 -18.46
C ILE A 540 -10.01 -56.41 -18.61
N LYS A 541 -9.24 -57.07 -19.49
CA LYS A 541 -9.00 -58.52 -19.36
C LYS A 541 -7.97 -58.73 -18.26
N THR A 542 -8.41 -59.40 -17.21
CA THR A 542 -7.60 -59.90 -16.09
C THR A 542 -6.66 -60.99 -16.56
N GLU A 543 -5.35 -60.82 -16.37
CA GLU A 543 -4.42 -61.95 -16.25
C GLU A 543 -3.24 -61.65 -15.30
N ASN A 544 -3.16 -62.53 -14.31
CA ASN A 544 -2.21 -62.80 -13.22
C ASN A 544 -0.80 -62.15 -13.16
N LYS A 545 -0.54 -61.62 -11.94
CA LYS A 545 0.62 -61.83 -11.03
C LYS A 545 2.06 -61.68 -11.57
N GLN A 546 2.75 -60.64 -11.10
CA GLN A 546 3.92 -60.78 -10.21
C GLN A 546 4.29 -59.43 -9.55
N THR A 547 4.66 -59.51 -8.28
CA THR A 547 4.94 -58.43 -7.30
C THR A 547 6.32 -57.81 -7.46
N LEU A 548 6.44 -56.48 -7.35
CA LEU A 548 7.59 -55.73 -6.79
C LEU A 548 7.14 -54.31 -6.34
N PRO A 549 7.68 -53.72 -5.25
CA PRO A 549 7.22 -52.44 -4.71
C PRO A 549 8.05 -51.27 -5.27
N GLY A 550 7.38 -50.32 -5.93
CA GLY A 550 7.99 -49.07 -6.37
C GLY A 550 6.92 -48.04 -6.66
N THR A 551 6.94 -46.93 -5.92
CA THR A 551 6.12 -45.74 -6.17
C THR A 551 6.32 -45.23 -7.59
N HIS A 552 5.34 -45.44 -8.46
CA HIS A 552 5.28 -44.80 -9.78
C HIS A 552 4.67 -43.41 -9.68
N TRP A 553 5.53 -42.40 -9.82
CA TRP A 553 5.13 -41.05 -10.18
C TRP A 553 4.74 -41.05 -11.66
N PHE A 554 3.46 -40.78 -11.95
CA PHE A 554 3.03 -40.51 -13.31
C PHE A 554 3.54 -39.13 -13.71
N MET A 555 4.52 -39.08 -14.63
CA MET A 555 4.90 -37.85 -15.32
C MET A 555 3.78 -37.47 -16.29
N ILE A 556 3.18 -36.31 -16.08
CA ILE A 556 2.39 -35.61 -17.09
C ILE A 556 3.40 -34.76 -17.86
N GLU A 557 3.81 -35.22 -19.05
CA GLU A 557 4.53 -34.37 -20.02
C GLU A 557 3.56 -33.29 -20.50
N ASN A 558 3.82 -32.04 -20.09
CA ASN A 558 3.25 -30.86 -20.70
C ASN A 558 4.20 -30.44 -21.83
N ASP A 559 3.78 -30.66 -23.08
CA ASP A 559 4.39 -30.06 -24.25
C ASP A 559 4.20 -28.53 -24.22
N LEU A 560 5.15 -27.85 -23.57
CA LEU A 560 5.38 -26.42 -23.74
C LEU A 560 6.19 -26.21 -25.03
N ASN A 561 5.50 -26.04 -26.15
CA ASN A 561 6.13 -25.50 -27.34
C ASN A 561 6.50 -24.02 -27.09
N ILE A 562 7.79 -23.81 -26.81
CA ILE A 562 8.48 -22.53 -26.87
C ILE A 562 8.95 -22.35 -28.31
N ILE A 563 8.36 -21.39 -29.04
CA ILE A 563 9.06 -20.57 -30.05
C ILE A 563 8.62 -19.13 -29.86
#